data_AF-A0A4Z0H3Y8-F1
#
_entry.id   AF-A0A4Z0H3Y8-F1
#
_cell.length_a   1.000
_cell.length_b   1.000
_cell.length_c   1.000
_cell.angle_alpha   90.00
_cell.angle_beta   90.00
_cell.angle_gamma   90.00
#
_symmetry.space_group_name_H-M   'P 1'
#
loop_
_entity.id
_entity.type
_entity.pdbx_description
1 polymer ?
#
loop_
_entity_poly.entity_id
_entity_poly.type
_entity_poly.pdbx_seq_one_letter_code
_entity_poly.pdbx_strand_id
1 'polypeptide(L)'
;MGEVCDFRFYQSRKLVKERARNKKLIYEVYLSTIQFVHLTADGTYEDPGDYLNTSTDLRELYMNDEEKFWQMFDLVKKYWRLEIKYGNEIFGRAFDAFPTVESLCFFIKKEMKIM
;
A
#
# COMPACT_ATOMS: atom_id res chain seq x y z
N MET A 1 -10.71 3.89 20.29
CA MET A 1 -10.49 3.00 19.11
C MET A 1 -9.08 3.18 18.53
N GLY A 2 -8.03 3.10 19.36
CA GLY A 2 -6.63 3.25 18.89
C GLY A 2 -5.85 1.93 18.83
N GLU A 3 -6.27 0.91 19.57
CA GLU A 3 -5.46 -0.30 19.79
C GLU A 3 -5.69 -1.41 18.75
N VAL A 4 -6.87 -1.45 18.12
CA VAL A 4 -7.22 -2.51 17.15
C VAL A 4 -6.49 -2.30 15.81
N CYS A 5 -6.25 -1.04 15.40
CA CYS A 5 -5.60 -0.71 14.14
C CYS A 5 -4.09 -1.03 14.18
N ASP A 6 -3.43 -0.75 15.30
CA ASP A 6 -2.00 -1.02 15.46
C ASP A 6 -1.70 -2.53 15.50
N PHE A 7 -2.54 -3.34 16.15
CA PHE A 7 -2.33 -4.80 16.18
C PHE A 7 -2.38 -5.44 14.78
N ARG A 8 -3.38 -5.08 13.96
CA ARG A 8 -3.47 -5.55 12.56
C ARG A 8 -2.30 -5.06 11.72
N PHE A 9 -1.86 -3.83 11.93
CA PHE A 9 -0.66 -3.28 11.29
C PHE A 9 0.61 -4.09 11.65
N TYR A 10 0.83 -4.41 12.93
CA TYR A 10 1.97 -5.21 13.37
C TYR A 10 1.94 -6.63 12.80
N GLN A 11 0.78 -7.27 12.73
CA GLN A 11 0.64 -8.59 12.11
C GLN A 11 0.97 -8.56 10.62
N SER A 12 0.37 -7.65 9.86
CA SER A 12 0.65 -7.46 8.44
C SER A 12 2.12 -7.14 8.19
N ARG A 13 2.72 -6.30 9.02
CA ARG A 13 4.14 -5.99 8.95
C ARG A 13 5.03 -7.23 9.12
N LYS A 14 4.67 -8.09 10.07
CA LYS A 14 5.39 -9.34 10.34
C LYS A 14 5.25 -10.32 9.17
N LEU A 15 4.04 -10.50 8.64
CA LEU A 15 3.77 -11.36 7.48
C LEU A 15 4.55 -10.93 6.23
N VAL A 16 4.55 -9.63 5.94
CA VAL A 16 5.30 -9.08 4.81
C VAL A 16 6.80 -9.37 4.98
N LYS A 17 7.36 -9.11 6.17
CA LYS A 17 8.78 -9.39 6.44
C LYS A 17 9.12 -10.87 6.35
N GLU A 18 8.26 -11.77 6.82
CA GLU A 18 8.47 -13.22 6.70
C GLU A 18 8.43 -13.68 5.24
N ARG A 19 7.44 -13.21 4.46
CA ARG A 19 7.32 -13.56 3.03
C ARG A 19 8.38 -12.90 2.14
N ALA A 20 8.90 -11.74 2.54
CA ALA A 20 9.90 -10.99 1.79
C ALA A 20 11.35 -11.29 2.20
N ARG A 21 11.59 -12.04 3.29
CA ARG A 21 12.91 -12.30 3.90
C ARG A 21 14.02 -12.76 2.94
N ASN A 22 13.66 -13.33 1.78
CA ASN A 22 14.59 -13.80 0.74
C ASN A 22 14.28 -13.23 -0.67
N LYS A 23 13.39 -12.24 -0.80
CA LYS A 23 12.98 -11.69 -2.10
C LYS A 23 13.53 -10.28 -2.30
N LYS A 24 13.61 -9.84 -3.56
CA LYS A 24 14.07 -8.49 -3.93
C LYS A 24 13.20 -7.41 -3.27
N LEU A 25 13.78 -6.25 -2.97
CA LEU A 25 13.11 -5.09 -2.38
C LEU A 25 11.81 -4.70 -3.11
N ILE A 26 11.78 -4.86 -4.44
CA ILE A 26 10.58 -4.65 -5.29
C ILE A 26 9.41 -5.56 -4.85
N TYR A 27 9.70 -6.81 -4.52
CA TYR A 27 8.70 -7.76 -4.06
C TYR A 27 8.22 -7.47 -2.62
N GLU A 28 9.08 -6.92 -1.77
CA GLU A 28 8.69 -6.46 -0.43
C GLU A 28 7.75 -5.26 -0.52
N VAL A 29 8.06 -4.30 -1.40
CA VAL A 29 7.17 -3.14 -1.67
C VAL A 29 5.82 -3.63 -2.17
N TYR A 30 5.83 -4.52 -3.16
CA TYR A 30 4.63 -5.15 -3.68
C TYR A 30 3.80 -5.83 -2.57
N LEU A 31 4.39 -6.77 -1.84
CA LEU A 31 3.71 -7.48 -0.75
C LEU A 31 3.18 -6.53 0.32
N SER A 32 3.95 -5.50 0.68
CA SER A 32 3.50 -4.50 1.66
C SER A 32 2.24 -3.79 1.18
N THR A 33 2.25 -3.28 -0.06
CA THR A 33 1.10 -2.63 -0.69
C THR A 33 -0.10 -3.56 -0.71
N ILE A 34 0.07 -4.78 -1.22
CA ILE A 34 -1.00 -5.79 -1.29
C ILE A 34 -1.59 -6.08 0.10
N GLN A 35 -0.74 -6.26 1.11
CA GLN A 35 -1.18 -6.58 2.46
C GLN A 35 -1.94 -5.42 3.11
N PHE A 36 -1.51 -4.18 2.90
CA PHE A 36 -2.20 -3.00 3.43
C PHE A 36 -3.46 -2.68 2.63
N VAL A 37 -3.47 -2.97 1.34
CA VAL A 37 -4.68 -2.96 0.50
C VAL A 37 -5.70 -3.92 1.09
N HIS A 38 -5.33 -5.17 1.36
CA HIS A 38 -6.23 -6.15 1.98
C HIS A 38 -6.78 -5.71 3.34
N LEU A 39 -5.98 -4.95 4.10
CA LEU A 39 -6.36 -4.47 5.42
C LEU A 39 -7.38 -3.31 5.38
N THR A 40 -7.46 -2.60 4.25
CA THR A 40 -8.22 -1.35 4.08
C THR A 40 -9.35 -1.48 3.08
N ALA A 41 -9.20 -2.35 2.08
CA ALA A 41 -10.26 -2.75 1.19
C ALA A 41 -11.24 -3.63 1.96
N ASP A 42 -12.52 -3.28 1.88
CA ASP A 42 -13.63 -4.10 2.42
C ASP A 42 -13.78 -5.43 1.64
N GLY A 43 -13.01 -5.60 0.57
CA GLY A 43 -13.00 -6.79 -0.27
C GLY A 43 -12.42 -7.99 0.49
N THR A 44 -13.26 -8.99 0.71
CA THR A 44 -12.92 -10.33 1.19
C THR A 44 -12.07 -11.08 0.15
N TYR A 45 -10.85 -10.61 -0.14
CA TYR A 45 -9.95 -11.36 -1.01
C TYR A 45 -9.30 -12.48 -0.20
N GLU A 46 -9.62 -13.73 -0.53
CA GLU A 46 -9.09 -14.92 0.16
C GLU A 46 -7.56 -15.07 -0.01
N ASP A 47 -7.01 -14.64 -1.15
CA ASP A 47 -5.56 -14.55 -1.35
C ASP A 47 -5.15 -13.24 -2.06
N PRO A 48 -4.56 -12.26 -1.34
CA PRO A 48 -4.18 -10.97 -1.89
C PRO A 48 -3.09 -11.07 -2.97
N GLY A 49 -2.26 -12.12 -2.92
CA GLY A 49 -1.11 -12.27 -3.81
C GLY A 49 -1.46 -12.74 -5.22
N ASP A 50 -2.64 -13.33 -5.39
CA ASP A 50 -3.08 -13.95 -6.65
C ASP A 50 -4.00 -13.01 -7.46
N TYR A 51 -4.79 -12.17 -6.77
CA TYR A 51 -5.75 -11.25 -7.39
C TYR A 51 -5.19 -9.89 -7.78
N LEU A 52 -4.15 -9.46 -7.07
CA LEU A 52 -3.48 -8.21 -7.36
C LEU A 52 -2.35 -8.48 -8.33
N ASN A 53 -2.20 -7.62 -9.33
CA ASN A 53 -1.09 -7.58 -10.26
C ASN A 53 -0.54 -6.15 -10.32
N THR A 54 0.65 -5.99 -10.86
CA THR A 54 1.26 -4.67 -11.10
C THR A 54 0.36 -3.76 -11.95
N SER A 55 -0.38 -4.35 -12.89
CA SER A 55 -1.33 -3.64 -13.75
C SER A 55 -2.71 -3.40 -13.13
N THR A 56 -2.96 -3.83 -11.89
CA THR A 56 -4.25 -3.61 -11.25
C THR A 56 -4.49 -2.12 -11.04
N ASP A 57 -5.66 -1.67 -11.49
CA ASP A 57 -6.11 -0.29 -11.36
C ASP A 57 -6.56 0.00 -9.92
N LEU A 58 -5.94 1.00 -9.31
CA LEU A 58 -6.22 1.37 -7.91
C LEU A 58 -7.57 2.05 -7.76
N ARG A 59 -8.05 2.77 -8.78
CA ARG A 59 -9.39 3.37 -8.76
C ARG A 59 -10.44 2.27 -8.75
N GLU A 60 -10.31 1.25 -9.59
CA GLU A 60 -11.24 0.11 -9.60
C GLU A 60 -11.18 -0.66 -8.28
N LEU A 61 -9.97 -0.91 -7.75
CA LEU A 61 -9.79 -1.65 -6.52
C LEU A 61 -10.45 -0.98 -5.31
N TYR A 62 -10.32 0.34 -5.22
CA TYR A 62 -10.92 1.12 -4.15
C TYR A 62 -12.34 1.59 -4.47
N MET A 63 -12.93 1.21 -5.60
CA MET A 63 -14.23 1.73 -6.05
C MET A 63 -14.30 3.26 -6.04
N ASN A 64 -13.19 3.91 -6.43
CA ASN A 64 -12.99 5.36 -6.39
C ASN A 64 -13.07 5.98 -4.98
N ASP A 65 -12.91 5.17 -3.92
CA ASP A 65 -12.83 5.59 -2.53
C ASP A 65 -11.40 6.07 -2.19
N GLU A 66 -11.17 7.38 -2.39
CA GLU A 66 -9.87 8.00 -2.12
C GLU A 66 -9.49 7.94 -0.64
N GLU A 67 -10.46 7.96 0.29
CA GLU A 67 -10.18 7.91 1.73
C GLU A 67 -9.52 6.58 2.12
N LYS A 68 -10.06 5.46 1.63
CA LYS A 68 -9.45 4.13 1.84
C LYS A 68 -8.07 4.03 1.21
N PHE A 69 -7.88 4.61 0.03
CA PHE A 69 -6.57 4.67 -0.60
C PHE A 69 -5.56 5.44 0.27
N TRP A 70 -5.91 6.63 0.77
CA TRP A 70 -5.02 7.41 1.63
C TRP A 70 -4.72 6.72 2.96
N GLN A 71 -5.70 6.02 3.54
CA GLN A 71 -5.47 5.21 4.73
C GLN A 71 -4.46 4.09 4.46
N MET A 72 -4.61 3.34 3.36
CA MET A 72 -3.65 2.32 2.95
C MET A 72 -2.26 2.93 2.74
N PHE A 73 -2.22 4.05 2.05
CA PHE A 73 -0.99 4.71 1.70
C PHE A 73 -0.24 5.25 2.93
N ASP A 74 -0.95 5.76 3.93
CA ASP A 74 -0.36 6.15 5.21
C ASP A 74 0.24 4.95 5.96
N LEU A 75 -0.45 3.80 5.96
CA LEU A 75 0.09 2.56 6.53
C LEU A 75 1.36 2.11 5.81
N VAL A 76 1.39 2.18 4.47
CA VAL A 76 2.57 1.86 3.67
C VAL A 76 3.72 2.82 3.98
N LYS A 77 3.46 4.13 4.07
CA LYS A 77 4.46 5.12 4.50
C LYS A 77 4.98 4.82 5.90
N LYS A 78 4.10 4.51 6.85
CA LYS A 78 4.47 4.13 8.24
C LYS A 78 5.32 2.87 8.26
N TYR A 79 5.03 1.88 7.40
CA TYR A 79 5.82 0.65 7.28
C TYR A 79 7.23 0.93 6.78
N TRP A 80 7.35 1.71 5.72
CA TRP A 80 8.63 2.07 5.09
C TRP A 80 9.35 3.25 5.75
N ARG A 81 8.71 3.89 6.74
CA ARG A 81 9.17 5.11 7.42
C ARG A 81 9.43 6.26 6.45
N LEU A 82 8.57 6.41 5.45
CA LEU A 82 8.69 7.46 4.44
C LEU A 82 8.09 8.77 4.95
N GLU A 83 8.90 9.82 5.00
CA GLU A 83 8.48 11.17 5.42
C GLU A 83 7.96 12.01 4.25
N ILE A 84 7.01 11.45 3.50
CA ILE A 84 6.44 12.13 2.34
C ILE A 84 5.39 13.14 2.78
N LYS A 85 5.64 14.42 2.54
CA LYS A 85 4.67 15.49 2.75
C LYS A 85 3.92 15.73 1.45
N TYR A 86 2.68 15.26 1.38
CA TYR A 86 1.79 15.61 0.27
C TYR A 86 1.19 16.99 0.56
N GLY A 87 1.22 17.87 -0.43
CA GLY A 87 0.38 19.07 -0.41
C GLY A 87 -1.09 18.68 -0.61
N ASN A 88 -2.00 19.55 -0.16
CA ASN A 88 -3.45 19.42 -0.43
C ASN A 88 -3.78 19.27 -1.94
N GLU A 89 -2.82 19.57 -2.83
CA GLU A 89 -2.96 19.48 -4.29
C GLU A 89 -3.14 18.05 -4.83
N ILE A 90 -2.79 17.03 -4.03
CA ILE A 90 -2.90 15.61 -4.44
C ILE A 90 -4.19 14.97 -3.91
N PHE A 91 -4.87 15.63 -2.96
CA PHE A 91 -6.22 15.24 -2.51
C PHE A 91 -7.23 15.52 -3.63
N GLY A 92 -7.95 14.50 -4.08
CA GLY A 92 -8.87 14.57 -5.23
C GLY A 92 -8.26 14.14 -6.56
N ARG A 93 -6.96 13.80 -6.58
CA ARG A 93 -6.24 13.28 -7.76
C ARG A 93 -5.37 12.07 -7.39
N ALA A 94 -5.68 11.38 -6.30
CA ALA A 94 -4.85 10.29 -5.79
C ALA A 94 -4.67 9.18 -6.84
N PHE A 95 -5.76 8.80 -7.51
CA PHE A 95 -5.74 7.81 -8.59
C PHE A 95 -5.17 8.32 -9.92
N ASP A 96 -5.09 9.62 -10.12
CA ASP A 96 -4.44 10.21 -11.31
C ASP A 96 -2.91 10.17 -11.14
N ALA A 97 -2.43 10.46 -9.93
CA ALA A 97 -1.03 10.31 -9.56
C ALA A 97 -0.60 8.84 -9.43
N PHE A 98 -1.51 7.97 -8.97
CA PHE A 98 -1.29 6.55 -8.74
C PHE A 98 -2.38 5.71 -9.43
N PRO A 99 -2.33 5.55 -10.76
CA PRO A 99 -3.35 4.80 -11.48
C PRO A 99 -3.27 3.30 -11.18
N THR A 100 -2.05 2.76 -11.03
CA THR A 100 -1.82 1.32 -10.87
C THR A 100 -0.96 0.98 -9.65
N VAL A 101 -1.07 -0.27 -9.20
CA VAL A 101 -0.22 -0.83 -8.13
C VAL A 101 1.28 -0.70 -8.50
N GLU A 102 1.64 -0.87 -9.77
CA GLU A 102 3.01 -0.64 -10.25
C GLU A 102 3.46 0.80 -10.03
N SER A 103 2.62 1.79 -10.37
CA SER A 103 2.93 3.21 -10.20
C SER A 103 3.18 3.53 -8.73
N LEU A 104 2.36 2.96 -7.83
CA LEU A 104 2.56 3.09 -6.38
C LEU A 104 3.87 2.44 -5.92
N CYS A 105 4.14 1.21 -6.36
CA CYS A 105 5.38 0.50 -6.02
C CYS A 105 6.62 1.25 -6.52
N PHE A 106 6.56 1.78 -7.74
CA PHE A 106 7.64 2.56 -8.32
C PHE A 106 7.88 3.85 -7.54
N PHE A 107 6.81 4.54 -7.17
CA PHE A 107 6.88 5.75 -6.37
C PHE A 107 7.50 5.49 -4.99
N ILE A 108 7.02 4.48 -4.26
CA ILE A 108 7.59 4.08 -2.97
C ILE A 108 9.07 3.75 -3.12
N LYS A 109 9.43 2.94 -4.12
CA LYS A 109 10.82 2.58 -4.41
C LYS A 109 11.69 3.80 -4.72
N LYS A 110 11.16 4.79 -5.44
CA LYS A 110 11.86 6.04 -5.75
C LYS A 110 12.13 6.83 -4.48
N GLU A 111 11.13 6.99 -3.62
CA GLU A 111 11.27 7.70 -2.34
C GLU A 111 12.24 6.97 -1.40
N MET A 112 12.21 5.63 -1.36
CA MET A 112 13.15 4.82 -0.60
C MET A 112 14.61 4.94 -1.08
N LYS A 113 14.85 5.26 -2.35
CA LYS A 113 16.19 5.47 -2.90
C LYS A 113 16.71 6.89 -2.69
N ILE A 114 15.81 7.83 -2.38
CA ILE A 114 16.13 9.24 -2.14
C ILE A 114 16.50 9.44 -0.65
N MET A 115 16.11 8.53 0.24
CA MET A 115 16.63 8.39 1.61
C MET A 115 17.97 7.65 1.64
#